data_AF-A0A9D5RHA2-F1
#
_entry.id   AF-A0A9D5RHA2-F1
#
_cell.length_a   1.000
_cell.length_b   1.000
_cell.length_c   1.000
_cell.angle_alpha   90.00
_cell.angle_beta   90.00
_cell.angle_gamma   90.00
#
_symmetry.space_group_name_H-M   'P 1'
#
loop_
_entity.id
_entity.type
_entity.pdbx_description
1 polymer ?
#
loop_
_entity_poly.entity_id
_entity_poly.type
_entity_poly.pdbx_seq_one_letter_code
_entity_poly.pdbx_strand_id
1 'polypeptide(L)'
;MGSGSSGNYHGTKGGSQAYAERYHVVASEINKDKKDPDIYDPKTGYFKNPTATRLEDSIQNDRVYIDGKKQMGTVTYVMDDKGNIIIGVRQNPNDSSKRCPHPTLIGGKDPTVQCAGMITFSKGRISSVNTNSGHYRPNSASLPKVTSALQKMCDKHPEWFSPNSEWRKNK
;
A
#
# COMPACT_ATOMS: atom_id res chain seq x y z
N MET A 1 20.35 -1.85 22.05
CA MET A 1 19.12 -2.57 21.65
C MET A 1 18.07 -1.52 21.32
N GLY A 2 17.46 -1.36 20.15
CA GLY A 2 17.66 -1.91 18.83
C GLY A 2 17.22 -0.83 17.82
N SER A 3 17.92 -0.74 16.70
CA SER A 3 17.77 0.30 15.68
C SER A 3 16.36 0.30 15.08
N GLY A 4 15.62 1.40 15.27
CA GLY A 4 14.32 1.61 14.65
C GLY A 4 14.50 1.77 13.14
N SER A 5 14.06 0.77 12.37
CA SER A 5 13.89 0.94 10.93
C SER A 5 12.60 1.72 10.70
N SER A 6 12.69 3.05 10.68
CA SER A 6 11.59 3.94 10.26
C SER A 6 11.98 4.61 8.94
N GLY A 7 11.82 3.88 7.84
CA GLY A 7 11.81 4.49 6.51
C GLY A 7 10.53 5.31 6.35
N ASN A 8 10.57 6.60 6.69
CA ASN A 8 9.43 7.51 6.56
C ASN A 8 9.03 7.67 5.08
N TYR A 9 7.86 7.15 4.71
CA TYR A 9 7.32 7.30 3.36
C TYR A 9 6.73 8.70 3.18
N HIS A 10 7.29 9.46 2.25
CA HIS A 10 6.67 10.70 1.74
C HIS A 10 6.03 10.40 0.38
N GLY A 11 4.74 10.72 0.22
CA GLY A 11 4.06 10.60 -1.07
C GLY A 11 4.61 11.61 -2.08
N THR A 12 4.76 11.23 -3.35
CA THR A 12 5.19 12.12 -4.43
C THR A 12 4.03 13.00 -4.91
N LYS A 13 4.26 14.31 -5.03
CA LYS A 13 3.26 15.31 -5.45
C LYS A 13 3.05 15.26 -6.97
N GLY A 14 1.82 14.98 -7.40
CA GLY A 14 1.33 15.11 -8.76
C GLY A 14 -0.21 15.16 -8.74
N GLY A 15 -0.85 15.81 -9.70
CA GLY A 15 -2.31 15.87 -9.79
C GLY A 15 -2.91 14.46 -9.87
N SER A 16 -4.07 14.25 -9.23
CA SER A 16 -4.80 12.99 -9.30
C SER A 16 -5.28 12.72 -10.73
N GLN A 17 -5.35 11.44 -11.11
CA GLN A 17 -6.10 11.03 -12.30
C GLN A 17 -7.59 11.37 -12.13
N ALA A 18 -8.33 11.45 -13.24
CA ALA A 18 -9.79 11.50 -13.20
C ALA A 18 -10.35 10.27 -12.47
N TYR A 19 -11.55 10.38 -11.89
CA TYR A 19 -12.17 9.22 -11.26
C TYR A 19 -12.34 8.09 -12.28
N ALA A 20 -11.90 6.91 -11.87
CA ALA A 20 -12.07 5.68 -12.62
C ALA A 20 -12.31 4.51 -11.66
N GLU A 21 -12.96 3.45 -12.15
CA GLU A 21 -13.12 2.22 -11.38
C GLU A 21 -11.78 1.53 -11.09
N ARG A 22 -10.81 1.72 -11.99
CA ARG A 22 -9.44 1.20 -11.90
C ARG A 22 -8.44 2.27 -12.34
N TYR A 23 -7.27 2.26 -11.71
CA TYR A 23 -6.15 3.12 -12.03
C TYR A 23 -4.99 2.27 -12.54
N HIS A 24 -4.43 2.69 -13.66
CA HIS A 24 -3.14 2.24 -14.15
C HIS A 24 -2.04 3.12 -13.58
N VAL A 25 -0.78 2.67 -13.72
CA VAL A 25 0.37 3.53 -13.46
C VAL A 25 0.36 4.70 -14.46
N VAL A 26 0.50 5.93 -13.97
CA VAL A 26 0.50 7.10 -14.85
C VAL A 26 1.67 7.04 -15.83
N ALA A 27 1.44 7.50 -17.06
CA ALA A 27 2.40 7.42 -18.17
C ALA A 27 3.80 7.97 -17.80
N SER A 28 3.86 9.06 -17.03
CA SER A 28 5.13 9.65 -16.60
C SER A 28 5.96 8.74 -15.69
N GLU A 29 5.31 8.02 -14.76
CA GLU A 29 6.01 7.15 -13.82
C GLU A 29 6.39 5.82 -14.48
N ILE A 30 5.51 5.20 -15.28
CA ILE A 30 5.88 3.97 -15.99
C ILE A 30 7.01 4.21 -17.00
N ASN A 31 7.03 5.36 -17.68
CA ASN A 31 8.13 5.70 -18.59
C ASN A 31 9.45 5.97 -17.87
N LYS A 32 9.40 6.42 -16.61
CA LYS A 32 10.58 6.55 -15.74
C LYS A 32 11.04 5.19 -15.24
N ASP A 33 10.10 4.34 -14.80
CA ASP A 33 10.39 3.03 -14.24
C ASP A 33 10.97 2.08 -15.30
N LYS A 34 10.48 2.14 -16.55
CA LYS A 34 11.03 1.38 -17.69
C LYS A 34 12.50 1.66 -17.99
N LYS A 35 13.06 2.76 -17.47
CA LYS A 35 14.49 3.11 -17.60
C LYS A 35 15.34 2.56 -16.46
N ASP A 36 14.72 2.00 -15.42
CA ASP A 36 15.37 1.48 -14.23
C ASP A 36 15.19 -0.04 -14.17
N PRO A 37 16.20 -0.83 -14.59
CA PRO A 37 16.08 -2.29 -14.68
C PRO A 37 15.86 -2.95 -13.31
N ASP A 38 16.20 -2.27 -12.21
CA ASP A 38 15.96 -2.76 -10.85
C ASP A 38 14.49 -2.61 -10.43
N ILE A 39 13.67 -1.94 -11.23
CA ILE A 39 12.24 -1.68 -10.97
C ILE A 39 11.35 -2.36 -11.99
N TYR A 40 11.70 -2.27 -13.28
CA TYR A 40 10.88 -2.75 -14.37
C TYR A 40 11.71 -3.53 -15.39
N ASP A 41 11.32 -4.78 -15.61
CA ASP A 41 11.85 -5.61 -16.69
C ASP A 41 10.89 -5.57 -17.90
N PRO A 42 11.35 -5.33 -19.15
CA PRO A 42 10.45 -5.27 -20.31
C PRO A 42 9.67 -6.57 -20.60
N LYS A 43 10.20 -7.73 -20.20
CA LYS A 43 9.59 -9.05 -20.42
C LYS A 43 8.57 -9.40 -19.35
N THR A 44 8.81 -9.04 -18.08
CA THR A 44 7.94 -9.43 -16.94
C THR A 44 7.20 -8.27 -16.29
N GLY A 45 7.66 -7.03 -16.47
CA GLY A 45 7.12 -5.82 -15.87
C GLY A 45 7.74 -5.50 -14.50
N TYR A 46 6.95 -4.89 -13.62
CA TYR A 46 7.33 -4.66 -12.24
C TYR A 46 7.56 -5.98 -11.51
N PHE A 47 8.66 -6.09 -10.76
CA PHE A 47 8.84 -7.20 -9.84
C PHE A 47 7.73 -7.21 -8.77
N LYS A 48 7.40 -8.39 -8.26
CA LYS A 48 6.53 -8.52 -7.09
C LYS A 48 7.35 -8.26 -5.83
N ASN A 49 6.97 -7.27 -5.03
CA ASN A 49 7.59 -7.03 -3.74
C ASN A 49 7.45 -8.29 -2.87
N PRO A 50 8.55 -8.88 -2.37
CA PRO A 50 8.51 -10.14 -1.62
C PRO A 50 7.77 -10.02 -0.28
N THR A 51 7.58 -8.80 0.23
CA THR A 51 6.82 -8.54 1.47
C THR A 51 5.36 -8.21 1.23
N ALA A 52 4.92 -8.16 -0.04
CA ALA A 52 3.53 -7.86 -0.37
C ALA A 52 2.61 -8.95 0.15
N THR A 53 1.69 -8.59 1.05
CA THR A 53 0.73 -9.50 1.66
C THR A 53 -0.66 -8.85 1.74
N ARG A 54 -1.72 -9.65 1.80
CA ARG A 54 -3.05 -9.16 2.11
C ARG A 54 -3.07 -8.68 3.57
N LEU A 55 -3.73 -7.56 3.83
CA LEU A 55 -3.83 -6.99 5.17
C LEU A 55 -4.41 -7.99 6.16
N GLU A 56 -5.43 -8.76 5.78
CA GLU A 56 -6.03 -9.79 6.64
C GLU A 56 -5.04 -10.92 6.96
N ASP A 57 -4.31 -11.41 5.94
CA ASP A 57 -3.31 -12.48 6.09
C ASP A 57 -2.08 -12.03 6.91
N SER A 58 -1.90 -10.72 7.07
CA SER A 58 -0.83 -10.12 7.87
C SER A 58 -1.13 -10.08 9.37
N ILE A 59 -2.34 -10.44 9.80
CA ILE A 59 -2.75 -10.36 11.20
C ILE A 59 -2.24 -11.58 11.98
N GLN A 60 -1.52 -11.32 13.07
CA GLN A 60 -1.09 -12.29 14.06
C GLN A 60 -1.34 -11.73 15.45
N ASN A 61 -2.08 -12.46 16.29
CA ASN A 61 -2.45 -12.01 17.65
C ASN A 61 -3.02 -10.57 17.65
N ASP A 62 -4.00 -10.32 16.78
CA ASP A 62 -4.70 -9.04 16.61
C ASP A 62 -3.82 -7.86 16.18
N ARG A 63 -2.66 -8.14 15.59
CA ARG A 63 -1.68 -7.14 15.17
C ARG A 63 -1.18 -7.46 13.77
N VAL A 64 -0.92 -6.40 13.02
CA VAL A 64 -0.36 -6.46 11.67
C VAL A 64 1.14 -6.72 11.76
N TYR A 65 1.59 -7.76 11.06
CA TYR A 65 2.98 -8.13 10.87
C TYR A 65 3.32 -8.18 9.38
N ILE A 66 4.41 -7.55 8.98
CA ILE A 66 4.97 -7.64 7.62
C ILE A 66 6.40 -8.17 7.76
N ASP A 67 6.76 -9.19 6.99
CA ASP A 67 8.10 -9.79 7.03
C ASP A 67 8.54 -10.18 8.46
N GLY A 68 7.63 -10.84 9.20
CA GLY A 68 7.86 -11.28 10.58
C GLY A 68 7.98 -10.15 11.62
N LYS A 69 7.81 -8.89 11.24
CA LYS A 69 7.95 -7.73 12.13
C LYS A 69 6.61 -7.05 12.35
N LYS A 70 6.32 -6.75 13.61
CA LYS A 70 5.12 -6.00 13.99
C LYS A 70 5.16 -4.63 13.32
N GLN A 71 4.14 -4.31 12.55
CA GLN A 71 4.12 -3.12 11.72
C GLN A 71 3.91 -1.85 12.57
N MET A 72 4.74 -0.84 12.31
CA MET A 72 4.69 0.48 12.93
C MET A 72 4.81 1.55 11.84
N GLY A 73 4.15 2.68 12.02
CA GLY A 73 4.24 3.80 11.09
C GLY A 73 3.56 3.52 9.75
N THR A 74 3.95 4.28 8.74
CA THR A 74 3.27 4.34 7.45
C THR A 74 3.95 3.48 6.39
N VAL A 75 3.17 2.72 5.62
CA VAL A 75 3.64 1.94 4.46
C VAL A 75 2.70 2.10 3.28
N THR A 76 3.14 1.68 2.09
CA THR A 76 2.30 1.68 0.90
C THR A 76 1.22 0.61 0.98
N TYR A 77 0.05 0.92 0.45
CA TYR A 77 -0.98 -0.07 0.14
C TYR A 77 -1.52 0.12 -1.28
N VAL A 78 -2.13 -0.95 -1.78
CA VAL A 78 -3.00 -0.94 -2.96
C VAL A 78 -4.27 -1.73 -2.64
N MET A 79 -5.40 -1.33 -3.22
CA MET A 79 -6.59 -2.17 -3.29
C MET A 79 -6.60 -2.84 -4.66
N ASP A 80 -6.48 -4.16 -4.69
CA ASP A 80 -6.48 -4.92 -5.94
C ASP A 80 -7.87 -4.93 -6.61
N ASP A 81 -7.95 -5.53 -7.79
CA ASP A 81 -9.21 -5.61 -8.56
C ASP A 81 -10.30 -6.44 -7.88
N LYS A 82 -9.96 -7.23 -6.86
CA LYS A 82 -10.89 -8.04 -6.06
C LYS A 82 -11.30 -7.35 -4.76
N GLY A 83 -10.81 -6.14 -4.50
CA GLY A 83 -11.08 -5.39 -3.27
C GLY A 83 -10.19 -5.80 -2.08
N ASN A 84 -9.16 -6.61 -2.29
CA ASN A 84 -8.20 -6.92 -1.24
C ASN A 84 -7.25 -5.75 -1.03
N ILE A 85 -6.98 -5.41 0.22
CA ILE A 85 -5.95 -4.43 0.58
C ILE A 85 -4.62 -5.18 0.68
N ILE A 86 -3.70 -4.89 -0.22
CA ILE A 86 -2.33 -5.42 -0.23
C ILE A 86 -1.40 -4.36 0.36
N ILE A 87 -0.57 -4.76 1.32
CA ILE A 87 0.41 -3.91 1.99
C ILE A 87 1.81 -4.52 1.83
N GLY A 88 2.85 -3.71 2.01
CA GLY A 88 4.23 -4.19 2.01
C GLY A 88 5.21 -3.12 2.43
N VAL A 89 6.40 -3.54 2.88
CA VAL A 89 7.51 -2.63 3.20
C VAL A 89 8.42 -2.48 1.97
N ARG A 90 9.31 -1.48 1.98
CA ARG A 90 10.26 -1.27 0.89
C ARG A 90 11.31 -2.36 0.92
N GLN A 91 11.16 -3.33 0.03
CA GLN A 91 12.14 -4.38 -0.19
C GLN A 91 12.21 -4.63 -1.69
N ASN A 92 13.25 -4.10 -2.32
CA ASN A 92 13.52 -4.35 -3.73
C ASN A 92 14.45 -5.59 -3.82
N PRO A 93 14.01 -6.67 -4.47
CA PRO A 93 14.76 -7.92 -4.58
C PRO A 93 15.93 -7.85 -5.58
N ASN A 94 15.91 -6.87 -6.48
CA ASN A 94 16.96 -6.67 -7.49
C ASN A 94 18.11 -5.83 -6.91
N ASP A 95 17.78 -4.78 -6.14
CA ASP A 95 18.75 -3.94 -5.43
C ASP A 95 18.12 -3.33 -4.17
N SER A 96 18.59 -3.75 -2.99
CA SER A 96 18.07 -3.30 -1.69
C SER A 96 18.19 -1.78 -1.43
N SER A 97 19.07 -1.08 -2.15
CA SER A 97 19.23 0.39 -2.07
C SER A 97 18.19 1.15 -2.89
N LYS A 98 17.52 0.46 -3.83
CA LYS A 98 16.56 1.06 -4.75
C LYS A 98 15.16 1.13 -4.16
N ARG A 99 14.35 1.99 -4.77
CA ARG A 99 12.94 2.18 -4.41
C ARG A 99 12.11 0.93 -4.76
N CYS A 100 11.01 0.79 -4.02
CA CYS A 100 9.98 -0.22 -4.22
C CYS A 100 8.63 0.51 -4.39
N PRO A 101 8.24 0.86 -5.63
CA PRO A 101 7.06 1.70 -5.87
C PRO A 101 5.74 0.92 -5.71
N HIS A 102 4.61 1.61 -5.52
CA HIS A 102 3.28 0.99 -5.36
C HIS A 102 2.95 -0.14 -6.37
N PRO A 103 3.30 -0.05 -7.66
CA PRO A 103 3.01 -1.11 -8.63
C PRO A 103 3.60 -2.47 -8.27
N THR A 104 4.71 -2.49 -7.53
CA THR A 104 5.36 -3.74 -7.07
C THR A 104 4.54 -4.50 -6.04
N LEU A 105 3.56 -3.88 -5.37
CA LEU A 105 2.62 -4.61 -4.50
C LEU A 105 1.71 -5.54 -5.29
N ILE A 106 1.49 -5.29 -6.58
CA ILE A 106 0.76 -6.20 -7.50
C ILE A 106 1.75 -6.97 -8.38
N GLY A 107 2.76 -6.30 -8.94
CA GLY A 107 3.71 -6.83 -9.92
C GLY A 107 3.13 -6.89 -11.34
N GLY A 108 3.96 -7.24 -12.33
CA GLY A 108 3.55 -7.43 -13.72
C GLY A 108 3.68 -6.19 -14.61
N LYS A 109 3.29 -6.32 -15.88
CA LYS A 109 3.53 -5.30 -16.92
C LYS A 109 2.70 -4.03 -16.79
N ASP A 110 1.44 -4.19 -16.41
CA ASP A 110 0.47 -3.11 -16.25
C ASP A 110 -0.47 -3.46 -15.08
N PRO A 111 0.01 -3.35 -13.84
CA PRO A 111 -0.82 -3.63 -12.69
C PRO A 111 -1.92 -2.57 -12.55
N THR A 112 -3.14 -3.04 -12.29
CA THR A 112 -4.33 -2.23 -12.06
C THR A 112 -4.77 -2.30 -10.60
N VAL A 113 -5.29 -1.19 -10.10
CA VAL A 113 -5.78 -1.07 -8.71
C VAL A 113 -7.06 -0.26 -8.66
N GLN A 114 -7.96 -0.57 -7.72
CA GLN A 114 -9.14 0.27 -7.48
C GLN A 114 -8.79 1.55 -6.72
N CYS A 115 -7.75 1.49 -5.90
CA CYS A 115 -7.20 2.62 -5.14
C CYS A 115 -5.77 2.28 -4.69
N ALA A 116 -4.98 3.28 -4.33
CA ALA A 116 -3.64 3.12 -3.78
C ALA A 116 -3.27 4.33 -2.92
N GLY A 117 -2.39 4.12 -1.96
CA GLY A 117 -1.92 5.22 -1.15
C GLY A 117 -1.05 4.77 0.00
N MET A 118 -1.21 5.44 1.14
CA MET A 118 -0.47 5.17 2.35
C MET A 118 -1.42 4.72 3.46
N ILE A 119 -1.03 3.68 4.19
CA ILE A 119 -1.73 3.17 5.38
C ILE A 119 -0.80 3.29 6.58
N THR A 120 -1.33 3.79 7.69
CA THR A 120 -0.55 4.04 8.91
C THR A 120 -0.97 3.07 10.01
N PHE A 121 0.02 2.49 10.68
CA PHE A 121 -0.15 1.57 11.79
C PHE A 121 0.39 2.15 13.10
N SER A 122 -0.37 2.00 14.18
CA SER A 122 0.04 2.34 15.55
C SER A 122 0.05 1.08 16.40
N LYS A 123 1.21 0.69 16.91
CA LYS A 123 1.40 -0.52 17.73
C LYS A 123 0.88 -1.80 17.05
N GLY A 124 1.04 -1.93 15.73
CA GLY A 124 0.52 -3.05 14.93
C GLY A 124 -0.97 -2.97 14.62
N ARG A 125 -1.63 -1.83 14.84
CA ARG A 125 -3.07 -1.65 14.55
C ARG A 125 -3.30 -0.59 13.49
N ILE A 126 -4.30 -0.80 12.63
CA ILE A 126 -4.67 0.12 11.55
C ILE A 126 -5.13 1.44 12.16
N SER A 127 -4.56 2.57 11.69
CA SER A 127 -4.81 3.89 12.26
C SER A 127 -5.46 4.86 11.27
N SER A 128 -4.97 4.91 10.03
CA SER A 128 -5.49 5.80 8.99
C SER A 128 -5.05 5.35 7.59
N VAL A 129 -5.77 5.81 6.57
CA VAL A 129 -5.43 5.65 5.16
C VAL A 129 -5.57 6.97 4.40
N ASN A 130 -4.90 7.08 3.25
CA ASN A 130 -5.11 8.15 2.29
C ASN A 130 -4.89 7.65 0.85
N THR A 131 -4.97 8.54 -0.12
CA THR A 131 -4.76 8.25 -1.55
C THR A 131 -3.37 8.68 -2.06
N ASN A 132 -2.39 8.86 -1.16
CA ASN A 132 -1.07 9.37 -1.54
C ASN A 132 -0.25 8.28 -2.26
N SER A 133 -0.46 8.14 -3.57
CA SER A 133 0.35 7.30 -4.45
C SER A 133 0.87 8.11 -5.63
N GLY A 134 2.18 8.22 -5.79
CA GLY A 134 2.76 8.92 -6.94
C GLY A 134 2.63 8.16 -8.26
N HIS A 135 2.53 6.82 -8.21
CA HIS A 135 2.48 5.96 -9.39
C HIS A 135 1.05 5.83 -9.92
N TYR A 136 0.07 5.61 -9.04
CA TYR A 136 -1.33 5.49 -9.44
C TYR A 136 -2.10 6.81 -9.35
N ARG A 137 -1.71 7.74 -8.48
CA ARG A 137 -2.38 9.04 -8.28
C ARG A 137 -3.91 8.94 -8.30
N PRO A 138 -4.52 8.02 -7.53
CA PRO A 138 -5.95 7.78 -7.65
C PRO A 138 -6.74 9.00 -7.21
N ASN A 139 -7.92 9.19 -7.80
CA ASN A 139 -8.83 10.24 -7.37
C ASN A 139 -9.29 9.98 -5.93
N SER A 140 -9.43 11.02 -5.12
CA SER A 140 -9.89 10.89 -3.72
C SER A 140 -11.28 10.26 -3.61
N ALA A 141 -12.12 10.37 -4.63
CA ALA A 141 -13.42 9.70 -4.71
C ALA A 141 -13.32 8.15 -4.75
N SER A 142 -12.13 7.58 -4.93
CA SER A 142 -11.89 6.13 -4.79
C SER A 142 -11.63 5.69 -3.34
N LEU A 143 -11.23 6.61 -2.44
CA LEU A 143 -10.93 6.30 -1.04
C LEU A 143 -12.10 5.63 -0.29
N PRO A 144 -13.38 5.99 -0.52
CA PRO A 144 -14.52 5.31 0.09
C PRO A 144 -14.54 3.79 -0.11
N LYS A 145 -13.99 3.25 -1.20
CA LYS A 145 -13.88 1.80 -1.41
C LYS A 145 -12.99 1.17 -0.34
N VAL A 146 -11.83 1.79 -0.07
CA VAL A 146 -10.86 1.36 0.93
C VAL A 146 -11.41 1.54 2.34
N THR A 147 -11.97 2.71 2.65
CA THR A 147 -12.50 2.97 4.01
C THR A 147 -13.70 2.10 4.33
N SER A 148 -14.55 1.75 3.35
CA SER A 148 -15.66 0.80 3.53
C SER A 148 -15.18 -0.63 3.78
N ALA A 149 -14.15 -1.09 3.07
CA ALA A 149 -13.54 -2.40 3.32
C ALA A 149 -12.95 -2.46 4.74
N LEU A 150 -12.24 -1.41 5.15
CA LEU A 150 -11.68 -1.30 6.50
C LEU A 150 -12.76 -1.16 7.58
N GLN A 151 -13.87 -0.45 7.31
CA GLN A 151 -14.99 -0.38 8.25
C GLN A 151 -15.58 -1.77 8.50
N LYS A 152 -15.84 -2.55 7.43
CA LYS A 152 -16.33 -3.92 7.55
C LYS A 152 -15.40 -4.81 8.35
N MET A 153 -14.09 -4.64 8.20
CA MET A 153 -13.09 -5.33 9.04
C MET A 153 -13.19 -4.88 10.50
N CYS A 154 -13.27 -3.58 10.77
CA CYS A 154 -13.40 -3.02 12.12
C CYS A 154 -14.71 -3.41 12.81
N ASP A 155 -15.77 -3.70 12.05
CA ASP A 155 -17.04 -4.20 12.56
C ASP A 155 -16.95 -5.62 13.11
N LYS A 156 -16.10 -6.45 12.49
CA LYS A 156 -15.86 -7.82 12.92
C LYS A 156 -14.73 -7.92 13.94
N HIS A 157 -13.69 -7.10 13.77
CA HIS A 157 -12.40 -7.18 14.46
C HIS A 157 -11.91 -5.79 14.91
N PRO A 158 -12.61 -5.12 15.85
CA PRO A 158 -12.21 -3.80 16.34
C PRO A 158 -10.81 -3.76 16.96
N GLU A 159 -10.27 -4.90 17.41
CA GLU A 159 -8.95 -5.08 18.01
C GLU A 159 -7.78 -4.91 17.01
N TRP A 160 -8.04 -5.09 15.71
CA TRP A 160 -7.07 -4.82 14.62
C TRP A 160 -6.89 -3.32 14.37
N PHE A 161 -7.79 -2.50 14.90
CA PHE A 161 -7.83 -1.05 14.70
C PHE A 161 -7.38 -0.31 15.94
N SER A 162 -6.62 0.77 15.72
CA SER A 162 -6.21 1.67 16.79
C SER A 162 -7.45 2.27 17.45
N PRO A 163 -7.51 2.40 18.79
CA PRO A 163 -8.64 3.05 19.47
C PRO A 163 -8.97 4.44 18.91
N ASN A 164 -7.96 5.16 18.43
CA ASN A 164 -8.10 6.51 17.86
C ASN A 164 -8.23 6.51 16.32
N SER A 165 -8.40 5.35 15.70
CA SER A 165 -8.60 5.25 14.26
C SER A 165 -9.95 5.83 13.84
N GLU A 166 -10.05 6.27 12.59
CA GLU A 166 -11.30 6.84 12.05
C GLU A 166 -12.48 5.85 12.09
N TRP A 167 -12.23 4.55 11.93
CA TRP A 167 -13.28 3.51 11.96
C TRP A 167 -13.82 3.20 13.35
N ARG A 168 -13.03 3.46 14.41
CA ARG A 168 -13.45 3.26 15.79
C ARG A 168 -14.07 4.49 16.43
N LYS A 169 -13.79 5.68 15.90
CA LYS A 169 -14.36 6.95 16.37
C LYS A 169 -15.85 7.10 16.07
N ASN A 170 -16.36 6.36 15.09
CA ASN A 170 -17.75 6.43 14.62
C ASN A 170 -18.65 5.34 15.24
N LYS A 171 -18.22 4.73 16.34
CA LYS A 171 -19.00 3.78 17.16
C LYS A 171 -19.20 4.39 18.54
#